data_AF-A0AAU0ZBI2-F1
#
_entry.id   AF-A0AAU0ZBI2-F1
#
_cell.length_a   1.000
_cell.length_b   1.000
_cell.length_c   1.000
_cell.angle_alpha   90.00
_cell.angle_beta   90.00
_cell.angle_gamma   90.00
#
_symmetry.space_group_name_H-M   'P 1'
#
loop_
_entity.id
_entity.type
_entity.pdbx_description
1 polymer ?
#
loop_
_entity_poly.entity_id
_entity_poly.type
_entity_poly.pdbx_seq_one_letter_code
_entity_poly.pdbx_strand_id
1 'polypeptide(L)'
;MDALSWLAAAVALCSAATTAVLGYWQQRRIRKVERLDYMDRYSASLAWSTFDLQSRLFNILTGHERDTTPGPTRGYLTIFLVHGTEREAELARRSTVFALAEYLGWVEILRRDLQFLDLGNSGQNRKVVTQLYRISETFNGSFDRRDALRLFRIQQRAIGGVMIHPDSEPGRRRCLDYAEFCARLDTDSTFAAWFADLLADVDAIAVDAVPALTRLRALQQQLVELIDLLDPDAARFPQFHRKVYGDVAGNYGS
;
A
#
# COMPACT_ATOMS: atom_id res chain seq x y z
N MET A 1 -64.26 19.52 -19.98
CA MET A 1 -62.95 19.33 -19.35
C MET A 1 -62.81 20.45 -18.35
N ASP A 2 -62.94 20.11 -17.08
CA ASP A 2 -63.22 21.10 -16.04
C ASP A 2 -61.91 21.72 -15.54
N ALA A 3 -61.95 23.00 -15.17
CA ALA A 3 -60.77 23.75 -14.71
C ALA A 3 -60.03 23.06 -13.55
N LEU A 4 -60.75 22.27 -12.74
CA LEU A 4 -60.18 21.44 -11.69
C LEU A 4 -59.21 20.37 -12.21
N SER A 5 -59.48 19.75 -13.36
CA SER A 5 -58.63 18.70 -13.92
C SER A 5 -57.30 19.27 -14.41
N TRP A 6 -57.30 20.49 -14.96
CA TRP A 6 -56.09 21.20 -15.37
C TRP A 6 -55.25 21.65 -14.18
N LEU A 7 -55.89 22.15 -13.11
CA LEU A 7 -55.20 22.51 -11.87
C LEU A 7 -54.57 21.29 -11.19
N ALA A 8 -55.29 20.17 -11.11
CA ALA A 8 -54.77 18.93 -10.54
C ALA A 8 -53.57 18.39 -11.34
N ALA A 9 -53.63 18.43 -12.68
CA ALA A 9 -52.54 18.00 -13.55
C ALA A 9 -51.29 18.90 -13.40
N ALA A 10 -51.47 20.21 -13.28
CA ALA A 10 -50.37 21.15 -13.08
C ALA A 10 -49.66 20.94 -11.72
N VAL A 11 -50.42 20.75 -10.65
CA VAL A 11 -49.87 20.46 -9.31
C VAL A 11 -49.11 19.13 -9.30
N ALA A 12 -49.66 18.10 -9.95
CA ALA A 12 -49.00 16.79 -10.07
C ALA A 12 -47.67 16.89 -10.83
N LEU A 13 -47.61 17.62 -11.95
CA LEU A 13 -46.36 17.82 -12.70
C LEU A 13 -45.31 18.62 -11.92
N CYS A 14 -45.72 19.68 -11.21
CA CYS A 14 -44.82 20.45 -10.36
C CYS A 14 -44.24 19.62 -9.22
N SER A 15 -45.08 18.79 -8.57
CA SER A 15 -44.66 17.90 -7.47
C SER A 15 -43.72 16.77 -7.95
N ALA A 16 -43.97 16.19 -9.12
CA ALA A 16 -43.08 15.20 -9.73
C ALA A 16 -41.73 15.80 -10.13
N ALA A 17 -41.73 17.01 -10.71
CA ALA A 17 -40.51 17.72 -11.08
C ALA A 17 -39.67 18.10 -9.85
N THR A 18 -40.29 18.60 -8.79
CA THR A 18 -39.57 18.90 -7.53
C THR A 18 -39.02 17.64 -6.88
N THR A 19 -39.77 16.54 -6.87
CA THR A 19 -39.30 15.26 -6.33
C THR A 19 -38.12 14.70 -7.14
N ALA A 20 -38.18 14.78 -8.48
CA ALA A 20 -37.09 14.34 -9.35
C ALA A 20 -35.82 15.19 -9.17
N VAL A 21 -35.98 16.52 -9.05
CA VAL A 21 -34.86 17.44 -8.80
C VAL A 21 -34.28 17.19 -7.42
N LEU A 22 -35.09 17.16 -6.36
CA LEU A 22 -34.62 16.90 -4.99
C LEU A 22 -33.96 15.52 -4.88
N GLY A 23 -34.55 14.48 -5.50
CA GLY A 23 -33.97 13.15 -5.58
C GLY A 23 -32.61 13.15 -6.28
N TYR A 24 -32.46 13.87 -7.40
CA TYR A 24 -31.18 14.04 -8.09
C TYR A 24 -30.13 14.75 -7.22
N TRP A 25 -30.50 15.84 -6.54
CA TRP A 25 -29.59 16.57 -5.65
C TRP A 25 -29.21 15.76 -4.40
N GLN A 26 -30.17 15.05 -3.80
CA GLN A 26 -29.96 14.19 -2.65
C GLN A 26 -29.08 13.00 -3.02
N GLN A 27 -29.32 12.35 -4.16
CA GLN A 27 -28.51 11.24 -4.64
C GLN A 27 -27.09 11.71 -5.01
N ARG A 28 -26.93 12.92 -5.54
CA ARG A 28 -25.61 13.53 -5.77
C ARG A 28 -24.87 13.83 -4.46
N ARG A 29 -25.57 14.24 -3.40
CA ARG A 29 -24.99 14.45 -2.06
C ARG A 29 -24.59 13.12 -1.40
N ILE A 30 -25.45 12.11 -1.42
CA ILE A 30 -25.19 10.78 -0.84
C ILE A 30 -23.96 10.16 -1.52
N ARG A 31 -23.91 10.17 -2.86
CA ARG A 31 -22.74 9.68 -3.61
C ARG A 31 -21.46 10.44 -3.25
N LYS A 32 -21.53 11.72 -2.89
CA LYS A 32 -20.36 12.50 -2.48
C LYS A 32 -19.89 12.10 -1.06
N VAL A 33 -20.82 11.85 -0.14
CA VAL A 33 -20.51 11.43 1.24
C VAL A 33 -19.94 10.02 1.28
N GLU A 34 -20.59 9.06 0.62
CA GLU A 34 -20.07 7.68 0.49
C GLU A 34 -18.66 7.66 -0.09
N ARG A 35 -18.44 8.49 -1.11
CA ARG A 35 -17.15 8.66 -1.78
C ARG A 35 -16.05 9.23 -0.88
N LEU A 36 -16.39 10.14 0.04
CA LEU A 36 -15.44 10.67 1.01
C LEU A 36 -15.09 9.63 2.09
N ASP A 37 -16.08 8.85 2.55
CA ASP A 37 -15.87 7.75 3.51
C ASP A 37 -14.95 6.67 2.93
N TYR A 38 -15.13 6.30 1.65
CA TYR A 38 -14.24 5.34 0.98
C TYR A 38 -12.80 5.86 0.87
N MET A 39 -12.61 7.14 0.54
CA MET A 39 -11.26 7.72 0.45
C MET A 39 -10.54 7.68 1.79
N ASP A 40 -11.20 8.04 2.88
CA ASP A 40 -10.55 8.07 4.20
C ASP A 40 -10.16 6.65 4.64
N ARG A 41 -11.06 5.68 4.44
CA ARG A 41 -10.80 4.27 4.80
C ARG A 41 -9.65 3.65 4.01
N TYR A 42 -9.64 3.82 2.69
CA TYR A 42 -8.57 3.28 1.85
C TYR A 42 -7.26 4.04 2.04
N SER A 43 -7.31 5.36 2.27
CA SER A 43 -6.10 6.13 2.59
C SER A 43 -5.49 5.69 3.92
N ALA A 44 -6.32 5.44 4.93
CA ALA A 44 -5.85 4.91 6.21
C ALA A 44 -5.20 3.53 6.03
N SER A 45 -5.86 2.62 5.31
CA SER A 45 -5.35 1.26 5.09
C SER A 45 -4.06 1.24 4.25
N LEU A 46 -3.97 2.11 3.23
CA LEU A 46 -2.75 2.33 2.47
C LEU A 46 -1.64 2.91 3.34
N ALA A 47 -1.95 3.85 4.24
CA ALA A 47 -0.97 4.45 5.13
C ALA A 47 -0.38 3.40 6.09
N TRP A 48 -1.21 2.51 6.65
CA TRP A 48 -0.76 1.38 7.49
C TRP A 48 0.18 0.44 6.75
N SER A 49 -0.23 -0.08 5.59
CA SER A 49 0.63 -0.97 4.80
C SER A 49 1.91 -0.29 4.30
N THR A 50 1.86 1.01 3.99
CA THR A 50 3.05 1.81 3.65
C THR A 50 4.00 1.92 4.85
N PHE A 51 3.46 2.15 6.05
CA PHE A 51 4.23 2.20 7.30
C PHE A 51 4.90 0.86 7.61
N ASP A 52 4.18 -0.24 7.46
CA ASP A 52 4.72 -1.57 7.74
C ASP A 52 5.84 -1.94 6.76
N LEU A 53 5.63 -1.69 5.46
CA LEU A 53 6.65 -1.92 4.44
C LEU A 53 7.88 -1.03 4.69
N GLN A 54 7.70 0.28 4.91
CA GLN A 54 8.86 1.16 5.14
C GLN A 54 9.63 0.73 6.39
N SER A 55 8.93 0.36 7.47
CA SER A 55 9.56 -0.11 8.71
C SER A 55 10.35 -1.39 8.49
N ARG A 56 9.84 -2.31 7.67
CA ARG A 56 10.56 -3.52 7.27
C ARG A 56 11.82 -3.17 6.49
N LEU A 57 11.74 -2.28 5.50
CA LEU A 57 12.90 -1.86 4.71
C LEU A 57 13.94 -1.14 5.57
N PHE A 58 13.51 -0.27 6.48
CA PHE A 58 14.39 0.40 7.45
C PHE A 58 15.15 -0.63 8.29
N ASN A 59 14.47 -1.64 8.83
CA ASN A 59 15.10 -2.68 9.64
C ASN A 59 16.10 -3.54 8.85
N ILE A 60 15.85 -3.78 7.55
CA ILE A 60 16.79 -4.48 6.66
C ILE A 60 18.03 -3.61 6.41
N LEU A 61 17.83 -2.34 6.05
CA LEU A 61 18.91 -1.39 5.76
C LEU A 61 19.81 -1.12 6.98
N THR A 62 19.22 -0.78 8.13
CA THR A 62 19.96 -0.61 9.39
C THR A 62 20.56 -1.94 9.87
N GLY A 63 19.92 -3.06 9.55
CA GLY A 63 20.47 -4.38 9.84
C GLY A 63 21.78 -4.62 9.10
N HIS A 64 21.84 -4.30 7.80
CA HIS A 64 23.04 -4.40 7.00
C HIS A 64 24.19 -3.53 7.54
N GLU A 65 23.91 -2.30 7.98
CA GLU A 65 24.94 -1.45 8.64
C GLU A 65 25.51 -2.10 9.90
N ARG A 66 24.66 -2.75 10.70
CA ARG A 66 25.11 -3.47 11.90
C ARG A 66 25.94 -4.70 11.53
N ASP A 67 25.54 -5.45 10.51
CA ASP A 67 26.26 -6.64 10.08
C ASP A 67 27.64 -6.32 9.48
N THR A 68 27.81 -5.12 8.93
CA THR A 68 29.08 -4.64 8.36
C THR A 68 29.96 -3.90 9.37
N THR A 69 29.42 -3.51 10.53
CA THR A 69 30.16 -2.83 11.60
C THR A 69 30.58 -3.83 12.68
N PRO A 70 31.86 -3.81 13.14
CA PRO A 70 32.26 -4.68 14.24
C PRO A 70 31.44 -4.43 15.52
N GLY A 71 30.74 -5.43 16.01
CA GLY A 71 29.92 -5.31 17.22
C GLY A 71 29.16 -6.59 17.58
N PRO A 72 28.51 -6.64 18.75
CA PRO A 72 27.73 -7.79 19.19
C PRO A 72 26.32 -7.84 18.56
N THR A 73 25.89 -6.77 17.90
CA THR A 73 24.56 -6.66 17.31
C THR A 73 24.56 -7.14 15.87
N ARG A 74 23.48 -7.80 15.46
CA ARG A 74 23.26 -8.28 14.10
C ARG A 74 22.01 -7.65 13.51
N GLY A 75 21.92 -7.66 12.19
CA GLY A 75 20.76 -7.19 11.45
C GLY A 75 19.57 -8.12 11.55
N TYR A 76 18.38 -7.60 11.22
CA TYR A 76 17.12 -8.34 11.32
C TYR A 76 17.15 -9.67 10.55
N LEU A 77 17.54 -9.65 9.27
CA LEU A 77 17.60 -10.87 8.46
C LEU A 77 18.70 -11.82 8.94
N THR A 78 19.86 -11.29 9.32
CA THR A 78 20.96 -12.10 9.85
C THR A 78 20.58 -12.83 11.14
N ILE A 79 19.87 -12.16 12.05
CA ILE A 79 19.40 -12.77 13.30
C ILE A 79 18.36 -13.85 13.02
N PHE A 80 17.28 -13.53 12.32
CA PHE A 80 16.12 -14.41 12.24
C PHE A 80 16.17 -15.40 11.08
N LEU A 81 16.73 -15.00 9.93
CA LEU A 81 16.74 -15.81 8.71
C LEU A 81 18.01 -16.65 8.56
N VAL A 82 19.18 -16.10 8.93
CA VAL A 82 20.47 -16.83 8.80
C VAL A 82 20.81 -17.65 10.05
N HIS A 83 20.54 -17.10 11.24
CA HIS A 83 20.91 -17.72 12.51
C HIS A 83 19.72 -18.14 13.39
N GLY A 84 18.50 -17.87 12.95
CA GLY A 84 17.30 -18.25 13.67
C GLY A 84 16.96 -19.72 13.52
N THR A 85 15.95 -20.16 14.25
CA THR A 85 15.29 -21.45 14.04
C THR A 85 14.59 -21.47 12.68
N GLU A 86 14.30 -22.67 12.15
CA GLU A 86 13.55 -22.83 10.89
C GLU A 86 12.24 -22.04 10.87
N ARG A 87 11.51 -22.04 12.00
CA ARG A 87 10.27 -21.30 12.16
C ARG A 87 10.47 -19.78 12.14
N GLU A 88 11.54 -19.28 12.75
CA GLU A 88 11.88 -17.85 12.73
C GLU A 88 12.30 -17.41 11.33
N ALA A 89 13.09 -18.23 10.64
CA ALA A 89 13.53 -17.96 9.28
C ALA A 89 12.34 -17.89 8.30
N GLU A 90 11.42 -18.85 8.41
CA GLU A 90 10.20 -18.85 7.61
C GLU A 90 9.30 -17.65 7.91
N LEU A 91 9.10 -17.33 9.19
CA LEU A 91 8.36 -16.13 9.59
C LEU A 91 9.01 -14.87 9.04
N ALA A 92 10.34 -14.73 9.15
CA ALA A 92 11.06 -13.56 8.66
C ALA A 92 10.93 -13.41 7.13
N ARG A 93 11.03 -14.52 6.39
CA ARG A 93 10.86 -14.55 4.94
C ARG A 93 9.44 -14.18 4.52
N ARG A 94 8.44 -14.93 5.01
CA ARG A 94 7.03 -14.75 4.63
C ARG A 94 6.49 -13.40 5.07
N SER A 95 6.80 -12.93 6.28
CA SER A 95 6.32 -11.63 6.76
C SER A 95 6.94 -10.44 6.00
N THR A 96 8.18 -10.58 5.51
CA THR A 96 8.81 -9.56 4.67
C THR A 96 8.13 -9.46 3.31
N VAL A 97 7.88 -10.61 2.67
CA VAL A 97 7.13 -10.65 1.39
C VAL A 97 5.68 -10.19 1.58
N PHE A 98 5.04 -10.57 2.68
CA PHE A 98 3.68 -10.13 3.00
C PHE A 98 3.57 -8.62 3.11
N ALA A 99 4.46 -7.93 3.83
CA ALA A 99 4.41 -6.47 3.96
C ALA A 99 4.48 -5.76 2.58
N LEU A 100 5.30 -6.28 1.67
CA LEU A 100 5.38 -5.79 0.29
C LEU A 100 4.09 -6.10 -0.48
N ALA A 101 3.61 -7.33 -0.39
CA ALA A 101 2.43 -7.81 -1.10
C ALA A 101 1.16 -7.07 -0.66
N GLU A 102 1.00 -6.83 0.64
CA GLU A 102 -0.11 -6.10 1.23
C GLU A 102 -0.12 -4.64 0.76
N TYR A 103 1.04 -3.97 0.75
CA TYR A 103 1.18 -2.64 0.17
C TYR A 103 0.69 -2.62 -1.28
N LEU A 104 1.18 -3.55 -2.13
CA LEU A 104 0.74 -3.65 -3.52
C LEU A 104 -0.76 -3.97 -3.65
N GLY A 105 -1.30 -4.76 -2.72
CA GLY A 105 -2.73 -5.05 -2.61
C GLY A 105 -3.55 -3.78 -2.39
N TRP A 106 -3.15 -2.94 -1.44
CA TRP A 106 -3.81 -1.66 -1.18
C TRP A 106 -3.65 -0.69 -2.35
N VAL A 107 -2.49 -0.65 -3.01
CA VAL A 107 -2.29 0.14 -4.25
C VAL A 107 -3.24 -0.32 -5.36
N GLU A 108 -3.44 -1.63 -5.53
CA GLU A 108 -4.35 -2.17 -6.55
C GLU A 108 -5.82 -1.96 -6.18
N ILE A 109 -6.21 -2.08 -4.90
CA ILE A 109 -7.55 -1.71 -4.41
C ILE A 109 -7.82 -0.24 -4.72
N LEU A 110 -6.87 0.62 -4.34
CA LEU A 110 -6.93 2.05 -4.61
C LEU A 110 -7.14 2.28 -6.11
N ARG A 111 -6.33 1.65 -6.96
CA ARG A 111 -6.45 1.79 -8.42
C ARG A 111 -7.78 1.28 -8.98
N ARG A 112 -8.30 0.14 -8.51
CA ARG A 112 -9.56 -0.45 -9.00
C ARG A 112 -10.77 0.37 -8.60
N ASP A 113 -10.81 0.81 -7.35
CA ASP A 113 -11.99 1.46 -6.77
C ASP A 113 -11.97 2.99 -6.97
N LEU A 114 -10.80 3.61 -7.15
CA LEU A 114 -10.71 5.05 -7.48
C LEU A 114 -10.84 5.40 -8.96
N GLN A 115 -11.05 4.44 -9.87
CA GLN A 115 -11.43 4.78 -11.26
C GLN A 115 -12.78 5.52 -11.37
N PHE A 116 -13.59 5.56 -10.30
CA PHE A 116 -14.83 6.35 -10.21
C PHE A 116 -14.68 7.68 -9.49
N LEU A 117 -13.53 7.89 -8.87
CA LEU A 117 -13.23 9.14 -8.21
C LEU A 117 -12.54 10.04 -9.22
N ASP A 118 -13.30 10.95 -9.82
CA ASP A 118 -12.77 12.21 -10.31
C ASP A 118 -12.00 12.88 -9.16
N LEU A 119 -10.74 12.51 -8.96
CA LEU A 119 -9.84 12.97 -7.91
C LEU A 119 -9.63 14.49 -7.99
N GLY A 120 -10.42 15.21 -8.79
CA GLY A 120 -11.18 16.33 -8.24
C GLY A 120 -10.26 17.44 -7.82
N ASN A 121 -9.41 17.89 -8.75
CA ASN A 121 -8.64 19.12 -8.70
C ASN A 121 -7.89 19.47 -7.40
N SER A 122 -7.72 18.54 -6.45
CA SER A 122 -6.99 18.80 -5.21
C SER A 122 -5.52 18.45 -5.43
N GLY A 123 -4.64 19.41 -5.11
CA GLY A 123 -3.20 19.23 -5.27
C GLY A 123 -2.66 18.02 -4.49
N GLN A 124 -3.29 17.65 -3.37
CA GLN A 124 -2.87 16.53 -2.52
C GLN A 124 -3.10 15.17 -3.18
N ASN A 125 -4.26 14.94 -3.80
CA ASN A 125 -4.53 13.68 -4.51
C ASN A 125 -3.54 13.46 -5.66
N ARG A 126 -3.19 14.54 -6.39
CA ARG A 126 -2.18 14.48 -7.44
C ARG A 126 -0.81 14.10 -6.89
N LYS A 127 -0.41 14.65 -5.73
CA LYS A 127 0.85 14.28 -5.07
C LYS A 127 0.88 12.81 -4.68
N VAL A 128 -0.20 12.28 -4.09
CA VAL A 128 -0.31 10.85 -3.73
C VAL A 128 -0.16 9.97 -4.97
N VAL A 129 -0.91 10.24 -6.04
CA VAL A 129 -0.83 9.47 -7.29
C VAL A 129 0.57 9.54 -7.92
N THR A 130 1.18 10.74 -7.95
CA THR A 130 2.56 10.91 -8.42
C THR A 130 3.54 10.10 -7.57
N GLN A 131 3.36 10.07 -6.25
CA GLN A 131 4.24 9.32 -5.36
C GLN A 131 4.09 7.81 -5.54
N LEU A 132 2.87 7.30 -5.69
CA LEU A 132 2.61 5.90 -6.04
C LEU A 132 3.26 5.51 -7.37
N TYR A 133 3.22 6.41 -8.36
CA TYR A 133 3.92 6.20 -9.62
C TYR A 133 5.43 6.13 -9.44
N ARG A 134 6.04 7.04 -8.63
CA ARG A 134 7.48 7.02 -8.34
C ARG A 134 7.91 5.71 -7.67
N ILE A 135 7.14 5.22 -6.69
CA ILE A 135 7.41 3.94 -6.02
C ILE A 135 7.33 2.77 -7.01
N SER A 136 6.30 2.76 -7.87
CA SER A 136 6.15 1.75 -8.91
C SER A 136 7.32 1.76 -9.91
N GLU A 137 7.81 2.94 -10.27
CA GLU A 137 8.99 3.09 -11.14
C GLU A 137 10.27 2.63 -10.46
N THR A 138 10.44 2.92 -9.18
CA THR A 138 11.57 2.39 -8.43
C THR A 138 11.53 0.87 -8.47
N PHE A 139 10.43 0.20 -8.11
CA PHE A 139 10.28 -1.26 -8.24
C PHE A 139 10.61 -1.79 -9.65
N ASN A 140 10.20 -1.09 -10.70
CA ASN A 140 10.37 -1.51 -12.09
C ASN A 140 11.80 -1.32 -12.65
N GLY A 141 12.48 -0.27 -12.20
CA GLY A 141 13.80 0.15 -12.67
C GLY A 141 14.87 -0.93 -12.47
N SER A 142 16.03 -0.76 -13.12
CA SER A 142 17.21 -1.61 -12.91
C SER A 142 18.34 -0.78 -12.33
N PHE A 143 18.91 -1.20 -11.20
CA PHE A 143 20.03 -0.53 -10.54
C PHE A 143 21.32 -1.34 -10.61
N ASP A 144 21.25 -2.68 -10.71
CA ASP A 144 22.40 -3.58 -10.82
C ASP A 144 22.04 -4.84 -11.66
N ARG A 145 23.03 -5.68 -11.99
CA ARG A 145 22.88 -6.98 -12.66
C ARG A 145 22.19 -8.02 -11.79
N ARG A 146 22.20 -7.87 -10.46
CA ARG A 146 21.45 -8.72 -9.51
C ARG A 146 20.54 -7.83 -8.68
N ASP A 147 19.30 -7.68 -9.13
CA ASP A 147 18.41 -6.65 -8.64
C ASP A 147 17.25 -7.26 -7.88
N ALA A 148 17.50 -7.63 -6.62
CA ALA A 148 16.49 -8.21 -5.75
C ALA A 148 15.31 -7.24 -5.57
N LEU A 149 14.09 -7.79 -5.47
CA LEU A 149 12.82 -7.07 -5.37
C LEU A 149 12.51 -6.18 -6.59
N ARG A 150 13.11 -6.47 -7.75
CA ARG A 150 12.69 -5.84 -9.00
C ARG A 150 11.38 -6.46 -9.47
N LEU A 151 10.36 -5.62 -9.66
CA LEU A 151 9.03 -6.04 -10.11
C LEU A 151 8.59 -5.19 -11.29
N PHE A 152 8.31 -5.84 -12.43
CA PHE A 152 7.68 -5.15 -13.55
C PHE A 152 6.29 -4.65 -13.17
N ARG A 153 5.82 -3.56 -13.80
CA ARG A 153 4.49 -2.99 -13.50
C ARG A 153 3.35 -4.01 -13.58
N ILE A 154 3.43 -4.98 -14.50
CA ILE A 154 2.41 -6.04 -14.60
C ILE A 154 2.49 -7.03 -13.44
N GLN A 155 3.69 -7.37 -12.96
CA GLN A 155 3.89 -8.22 -11.78
C GLN A 155 3.39 -7.50 -10.52
N GLN A 156 3.70 -6.21 -10.36
CA GLN A 156 3.19 -5.39 -9.25
C GLN A 156 1.65 -5.44 -9.19
N ARG A 157 0.99 -5.30 -10.34
CA ARG A 157 -0.48 -5.38 -10.43
C ARG A 157 -1.03 -6.79 -10.23
N ALA A 158 -0.34 -7.82 -10.72
CA ALA A 158 -0.73 -9.21 -10.52
C ALA A 158 -0.66 -9.59 -9.04
N ILE A 159 0.46 -9.29 -8.38
CA ILE A 159 0.67 -9.47 -6.94
C ILE A 159 -0.40 -8.71 -6.15
N GLY A 160 -0.56 -7.41 -6.43
CA GLY A 160 -1.61 -6.62 -5.77
C GLY A 160 -3.00 -7.19 -6.00
N GLY A 161 -3.28 -7.71 -7.20
CA GLY A 161 -4.55 -8.30 -7.56
C GLY A 161 -4.86 -9.61 -6.81
N VAL A 162 -3.87 -10.50 -6.66
CA VAL A 162 -4.06 -11.77 -5.94
C VAL A 162 -4.13 -11.58 -4.42
N MET A 163 -3.62 -10.45 -3.92
CA MET A 163 -3.74 -10.05 -2.52
C MET A 163 -5.10 -9.48 -2.14
N ILE A 164 -6.00 -9.22 -3.09
CA ILE A 164 -7.36 -8.76 -2.77
C ILE A 164 -8.20 -9.96 -2.35
N HIS A 165 -8.85 -9.85 -1.18
CA HIS A 165 -9.71 -10.92 -0.70
C HIS A 165 -10.87 -11.18 -1.69
N PRO A 166 -11.13 -12.44 -2.08
CA PRO A 166 -12.07 -12.77 -3.14
C PRO A 166 -13.51 -12.34 -2.82
N ASP A 167 -13.91 -12.46 -1.55
CA ASP A 167 -15.27 -12.10 -1.10
C ASP A 167 -15.46 -10.60 -0.84
N SER A 168 -14.46 -9.77 -1.18
CA SER A 168 -14.52 -8.34 -0.92
C SER A 168 -15.13 -7.56 -2.08
N GLU A 169 -16.15 -6.77 -1.77
CA GLU A 169 -16.90 -5.97 -2.75
C GLU A 169 -16.27 -4.59 -2.96
N PRO A 170 -16.51 -3.92 -4.12
CA PRO A 170 -16.11 -2.53 -4.31
C PRO A 170 -16.55 -1.62 -3.15
N GLY A 171 -15.65 -0.78 -2.64
CA GLY A 171 -15.90 0.07 -1.46
C GLY A 171 -15.75 -0.63 -0.10
N ARG A 172 -15.64 -1.96 -0.10
CA ARG A 172 -15.33 -2.79 1.08
C ARG A 172 -14.18 -3.76 0.82
N ARG A 173 -13.37 -3.46 -0.19
CA ARG A 173 -12.21 -4.29 -0.54
C ARG A 173 -11.24 -4.30 0.63
N ARG A 174 -10.65 -5.47 0.85
CA ARG A 174 -9.54 -5.64 1.80
C ARG A 174 -8.47 -6.53 1.19
N CYS A 175 -7.25 -6.37 1.68
CA CYS A 175 -6.21 -7.34 1.43
C CYS A 175 -6.49 -8.64 2.21
N LEU A 176 -5.86 -9.73 1.75
CA LEU A 176 -5.65 -10.91 2.56
C LEU A 176 -4.88 -10.52 3.82
N ASP A 177 -5.25 -11.09 4.96
CA ASP A 177 -4.42 -10.98 6.16
C ASP A 177 -3.21 -11.95 6.08
N TYR A 178 -2.32 -11.87 7.06
CA TYR A 178 -1.10 -12.68 7.07
C TYR A 178 -1.36 -14.19 7.15
N ALA A 179 -2.39 -14.60 7.89
CA ALA A 179 -2.74 -16.01 8.04
C ALA A 179 -3.34 -16.56 6.75
N GLU A 180 -4.24 -15.81 6.11
CA GLU A 180 -4.80 -16.12 4.79
C GLU A 180 -3.70 -16.19 3.72
N PHE A 181 -2.77 -15.24 3.73
CA PHE A 181 -1.61 -15.23 2.83
C PHE A 181 -0.77 -16.50 2.98
N CYS A 182 -0.41 -16.85 4.23
CA CYS A 182 0.40 -18.04 4.50
C CYS A 182 -0.32 -19.32 4.12
N ALA A 183 -1.60 -19.45 4.49
CA ALA A 183 -2.41 -20.61 4.11
C ALA A 183 -2.45 -20.78 2.58
N ARG A 184 -2.66 -19.70 1.82
CA ARG A 184 -2.66 -19.76 0.37
C ARG A 184 -1.29 -20.05 -0.23
N LEU A 185 -0.19 -19.56 0.34
CA LEU A 185 1.16 -19.95 -0.08
C LEU A 185 1.36 -21.48 0.02
N ASP A 186 0.80 -22.10 1.06
CA ASP A 186 0.97 -23.53 1.30
C ASP A 186 0.04 -24.40 0.45
N THR A 187 -1.17 -23.92 0.15
CA THR A 187 -2.21 -24.75 -0.48
C THR A 187 -2.50 -24.43 -1.95
N ASP A 188 -2.11 -23.26 -2.45
CA ASP A 188 -2.42 -22.78 -3.81
C ASP A 188 -1.12 -22.50 -4.58
N SER A 189 -0.72 -23.45 -5.44
CA SER A 189 0.52 -23.34 -6.23
C SER A 189 0.53 -22.18 -7.22
N THR A 190 -0.65 -21.77 -7.71
CA THR A 190 -0.76 -20.62 -8.63
C THR A 190 -0.56 -19.31 -7.88
N PHE A 191 -1.08 -19.22 -6.65
CA PHE A 191 -0.81 -18.10 -5.76
C PHE A 191 0.67 -18.06 -5.37
N ALA A 192 1.24 -19.18 -4.94
CA ALA A 192 2.63 -19.29 -4.52
C ALA A 192 3.62 -18.89 -5.62
N ALA A 193 3.32 -19.21 -6.89
CA ALA A 193 4.16 -18.86 -8.03
C ALA A 193 4.40 -17.35 -8.18
N TRP A 194 3.45 -16.50 -7.77
CA TRP A 194 3.62 -15.03 -7.82
C TRP A 194 4.61 -14.49 -6.79
N PHE A 195 4.93 -15.27 -5.76
CA PHE A 195 5.77 -14.86 -4.64
C PHE A 195 7.12 -15.59 -4.59
N ALA A 196 7.32 -16.63 -5.40
CA ALA A 196 8.51 -17.46 -5.39
C ALA A 196 9.80 -16.64 -5.55
N ASP A 197 9.85 -15.76 -6.54
CA ASP A 197 11.02 -14.89 -6.79
C ASP A 197 11.24 -13.90 -5.62
N LEU A 198 10.17 -13.35 -5.05
CA LEU A 198 10.27 -12.44 -3.91
C LEU A 198 10.76 -13.13 -2.63
N LEU A 199 10.34 -14.37 -2.40
CA LEU A 199 10.81 -15.19 -1.28
C LEU A 199 12.32 -15.48 -1.44
N ALA A 200 12.74 -15.83 -2.66
CA ALA A 200 14.16 -16.05 -2.98
C ALA A 200 14.98 -14.75 -2.90
N ASP A 201 14.41 -13.61 -3.29
CA ASP A 201 15.05 -12.30 -3.15
C ASP A 201 15.32 -11.94 -1.69
N VAL A 202 14.40 -12.27 -0.78
CA VAL A 202 14.62 -12.06 0.67
C VAL A 202 15.80 -12.91 1.18
N ASP A 203 15.89 -14.18 0.74
CA ASP A 203 17.03 -15.03 1.06
C ASP A 203 18.33 -14.46 0.47
N ALA A 204 18.31 -13.97 -0.77
CA ALA A 204 19.46 -13.36 -1.42
C ALA A 204 19.94 -12.10 -0.70
N ILE A 205 19.01 -11.23 -0.25
CA ILE A 205 19.33 -10.03 0.52
C ILE A 205 19.93 -10.39 1.88
N ALA A 206 19.49 -11.47 2.52
CA ALA A 206 20.07 -11.91 3.78
C ALA A 206 21.51 -12.42 3.64
N VAL A 207 21.87 -12.97 2.48
CA VAL A 207 23.23 -13.40 2.16
C VAL A 207 24.11 -12.21 1.77
N ASP A 208 23.62 -11.36 0.87
CA ASP A 208 24.31 -10.16 0.41
C ASP A 208 23.29 -9.08 0.02
N ALA A 209 23.12 -8.10 0.90
CA ALA A 209 22.20 -6.99 0.68
C ALA A 209 22.75 -5.95 -0.31
N VAL A 210 24.06 -5.93 -0.58
CA VAL A 210 24.74 -4.86 -1.35
C VAL A 210 24.07 -4.56 -2.68
N PRO A 211 23.73 -5.56 -3.53
CA PRO A 211 23.09 -5.31 -4.82
C PRO A 211 21.69 -4.67 -4.70
N ALA A 212 21.01 -4.87 -3.58
CA ALA A 212 19.66 -4.36 -3.35
C ALA A 212 19.63 -2.99 -2.65
N LEU A 213 20.74 -2.52 -2.05
CA LEU A 213 20.74 -1.34 -1.16
C LEU A 213 20.18 -0.09 -1.83
N THR A 214 20.54 0.17 -3.09
CA THR A 214 20.08 1.34 -3.83
C THR A 214 18.56 1.37 -3.93
N ARG A 215 17.96 0.23 -4.31
CA ARG A 215 16.50 0.07 -4.42
C ARG A 215 15.83 0.17 -3.06
N LEU A 216 16.32 -0.60 -2.07
CA LEU A 216 15.74 -0.64 -0.73
C LEU A 216 15.72 0.75 -0.11
N ARG A 217 16.81 1.51 -0.24
CA ARG A 217 16.90 2.90 0.25
C ARG A 217 15.93 3.82 -0.47
N ALA A 218 15.88 3.78 -1.79
CA ALA A 218 14.97 4.62 -2.58
C ALA A 218 13.50 4.32 -2.24
N LEU A 219 13.12 3.04 -2.16
CA LEU A 219 11.78 2.64 -1.75
C LEU A 219 11.46 3.11 -0.34
N GLN A 220 12.36 2.89 0.62
CA GLN A 220 12.15 3.31 2.01
C GLN A 220 11.87 4.82 2.11
N GLN A 221 12.70 5.65 1.47
CA GLN A 221 12.53 7.10 1.45
C GLN A 221 11.20 7.51 0.78
N GLN A 222 10.86 6.90 -0.37
CA GLN A 222 9.63 7.21 -1.07
C GLN A 222 8.36 6.77 -0.31
N LEU A 223 8.43 5.67 0.45
CA LEU A 223 7.33 5.24 1.30
C LEU A 223 7.14 6.18 2.50
N VAL A 224 8.23 6.70 3.08
CA VAL A 224 8.14 7.77 4.09
C VAL A 224 7.46 9.01 3.52
N GLU A 225 7.88 9.47 2.33
CA GLU A 225 7.22 10.59 1.64
C GLU A 225 5.73 10.31 1.37
N LEU A 226 5.34 9.06 1.10
CA LEU A 226 3.95 8.69 0.90
C LEU A 226 3.15 8.76 2.21
N ILE A 227 3.73 8.34 3.35
CA ILE A 227 3.11 8.48 4.67
C ILE A 227 2.85 9.96 4.98
N ASP A 228 3.83 10.83 4.76
CA ASP A 228 3.69 12.28 4.98
C ASP A 228 2.54 12.89 4.14
N LEU A 229 2.27 12.34 2.95
CA LEU A 229 1.16 12.78 2.10
C LEU A 229 -0.20 12.24 2.54
N LEU A 230 -0.24 11.03 3.09
CA LEU A 230 -1.47 10.36 3.54
C LEU A 230 -1.89 10.77 4.96
N ASP A 231 -0.93 11.12 5.82
CA ASP A 231 -1.12 11.49 7.22
C ASP A 231 -0.33 12.78 7.59
N PRO A 232 -0.66 13.93 6.98
CA PRO A 232 0.12 15.16 7.12
C PRO A 232 0.19 15.71 8.55
N ASP A 233 -0.85 15.45 9.36
CA ASP A 233 -0.93 15.90 10.75
C ASP A 233 -0.37 14.86 11.75
N ALA A 234 0.23 13.76 11.24
CA ALA A 234 0.68 12.62 12.03
C ALA A 234 -0.38 12.06 13.00
N ALA A 235 -1.66 12.19 12.64
CA ALA A 235 -2.78 11.80 13.49
C ALA A 235 -2.90 10.28 13.61
N ARG A 236 -2.50 9.54 12.57
CA ARG A 236 -2.55 8.07 12.53
C ARG A 236 -1.26 7.46 13.08
N PHE A 237 -0.12 8.09 12.82
CA PHE A 237 1.19 7.61 13.27
C PHE A 237 1.94 8.65 14.14
N PRO A 238 1.43 9.03 15.33
CA PRO A 238 2.03 10.10 16.13
C PRO A 238 3.42 9.76 16.66
N GLN A 239 3.70 8.49 16.96
CA GLN A 239 5.04 8.05 17.34
C GLN A 239 6.00 7.84 16.17
N PHE A 240 5.57 8.05 14.91
CA PHE A 240 6.45 8.01 13.75
C PHE A 240 7.41 9.20 13.79
N HIS A 241 8.51 9.02 14.53
CA HIS A 241 9.70 9.82 14.36
C HIS A 241 10.21 9.45 12.98
N ARG A 242 10.13 10.36 12.01
CA ARG A 242 10.56 10.17 10.63
C ARG A 242 11.88 9.38 10.57
N LYS A 243 11.80 8.05 10.41
CA LYS A 243 12.98 7.18 10.36
C LYS A 243 13.42 7.10 8.91
N VAL A 244 14.00 8.19 8.41
CA VAL A 244 14.62 8.19 7.08
C VAL A 244 15.99 7.55 7.22
N TYR A 245 16.21 6.46 6.50
CA TYR A 245 17.52 5.83 6.45
C TYR A 245 18.53 6.80 5.80
N GLY A 246 19.63 7.08 6.49
CA GLY A 246 20.67 8.04 6.08
C GLY A 246 20.69 9.37 6.85
N ASP A 247 19.58 9.81 7.46
CA ASP A 247 19.54 11.07 8.24
C ASP A 247 20.15 10.92 9.65
N VAL A 248 20.31 9.69 10.15
CA VAL A 248 20.80 9.40 11.51
C VAL A 248 22.34 9.35 11.60
N ALA A 249 23.04 9.40 10.46
CA ALA A 249 24.51 9.37 10.43
C ALA A 249 25.18 10.72 10.78
N GLY A 250 24.41 11.78 11.05
CA GLY A 250 24.94 13.13 11.31
C GLY A 250 25.06 13.56 12.77
N ASN A 251 24.59 12.78 13.75
CA ASN A 251 24.43 13.27 15.14
C ASN A 251 25.08 12.40 16.24
N TYR A 252 26.02 11.52 15.89
CA TYR A 252 26.96 10.96 16.87
C TYR A 252 28.33 11.62 16.69
N GLY A 253 28.40 12.88 17.13
CA GLY A 253 29.57 13.72 16.96
C GLY A 253 29.50 14.99 17.81
N SER A 254 29.18 14.86 19.10
CA SER A 254 29.50 15.84 20.16
C SER A 254 29.23 15.23 21.53
#